data_AF-A0A2M9BU19-F1
#
_entry.id   AF-A0A2M9BU19-F1
#
_cell.length_a   1.000
_cell.length_b   1.000
_cell.length_c   1.000
_cell.angle_alpha   90.00
_cell.angle_beta   90.00
_cell.angle_gamma   90.00
#
_symmetry.space_group_name_H-M   'P 1'
#
loop_
_entity.id
_entity.type
_entity.pdbx_description
1 polymer ?
#
loop_
_entity_poly.entity_id
_entity_poly.type
_entity_poly.pdbx_seq_one_letter_code
_entity_poly.pdbx_strand_id
1 'polypeptide(L)'
;MAKHTARLHAPADFGLAIQQARLDHFMSQQQLAELLGIPQSTISEIESGKSTIYLRRLLTLARATGIELTATWEDGDATRG
;
A
#
# COMPACT_ATOMS: atom_id res chain seq x y z
N MET A 1 -6.80 -11.11 14.94
CA MET A 1 -6.03 -10.33 13.95
C MET A 1 -5.55 -11.30 12.90
N ALA A 2 -6.05 -11.20 11.67
CA ALA A 2 -5.43 -11.92 10.56
C ALA A 2 -4.23 -11.11 10.08
N LYS A 3 -3.15 -11.81 9.74
CA LYS A 3 -1.95 -11.20 9.16
C LYS A 3 -1.98 -11.46 7.66
N HIS A 4 -1.96 -10.38 6.89
CA HIS A 4 -1.91 -10.42 5.44
C HIS A 4 -0.47 -10.21 4.96
N THR A 5 -0.05 -10.98 3.95
CA THR A 5 1.23 -10.78 3.27
C THR A 5 1.05 -10.91 1.77
N ALA A 6 1.48 -9.91 1.02
CA ALA A 6 1.48 -9.89 -0.44
C ALA A 6 2.90 -9.71 -0.98
N ARG A 7 3.24 -10.43 -2.05
CA ARG A 7 4.49 -10.19 -2.80
C ARG A 7 4.28 -9.06 -3.79
N LEU A 8 5.29 -8.22 -3.95
CA LEU A 8 5.23 -7.02 -4.80
C LEU A 8 6.15 -7.22 -6.01
N HIS A 9 5.55 -7.49 -7.17
CA HIS A 9 6.26 -7.79 -8.43
C HIS A 9 5.98 -6.77 -9.55
N ALA A 10 4.89 -6.02 -9.42
CA ALA A 10 4.49 -4.94 -10.29
C ALA A 10 4.20 -3.65 -9.50
N PRO A 11 4.32 -2.46 -10.10
CA PRO A 11 4.01 -1.21 -9.39
C PRO A 11 2.58 -1.10 -8.88
N ALA A 12 1.62 -1.76 -9.56
CA ALA A 12 0.22 -1.80 -9.14
C ALA A 12 0.02 -2.53 -7.80
N ASP A 13 0.88 -3.51 -7.48
CA ASP A 13 0.78 -4.31 -6.26
C ASP A 13 0.94 -3.45 -5.00
N PHE A 14 1.75 -2.38 -5.08
CA PHE A 14 1.93 -1.44 -3.97
C PHE A 14 0.64 -0.66 -3.69
N GLY A 15 0.00 -0.12 -4.73
CA GLY A 15 -1.26 0.61 -4.60
C GLY A 15 -2.37 -0.29 -4.04
N LEU A 16 -2.44 -1.52 -4.54
CA LEU A 16 -3.40 -2.52 -4.04
C LEU A 16 -3.13 -2.88 -2.58
N ALA A 17 -1.88 -3.15 -2.19
CA ALA A 17 -1.54 -3.48 -0.81
C ALA A 17 -1.87 -2.35 0.17
N ILE A 18 -1.58 -1.09 -0.20
CA ILE A 18 -1.93 0.10 0.59
C ILE A 18 -3.45 0.22 0.70
N GLN A 19 -4.19 0.01 -0.39
CA GLN A 19 -5.65 0.04 -0.39
C GLN A 19 -6.24 -1.02 0.55
N GLN A 20 -5.75 -2.27 0.47
CA GLN A 20 -6.24 -3.35 1.33
C GLN A 20 -5.96 -3.05 2.80
N ALA A 21 -4.72 -2.69 3.13
CA ALA A 21 -4.37 -2.29 4.50
C ALA A 21 -5.26 -1.15 5.02
N ARG A 22 -5.50 -0.11 4.20
CA ARG A 22 -6.38 1.00 4.56
C ARG A 22 -7.81 0.52 4.86
N LEU A 23 -8.35 -0.36 4.01
CA LEU A 23 -9.71 -0.89 4.18
C LEU A 23 -9.83 -1.79 5.41
N ASP A 24 -8.82 -2.61 5.68
CA ASP A 24 -8.77 -3.49 6.86
C ASP A 24 -8.64 -2.69 8.17
N HIS A 25 -8.15 -1.45 8.10
CA HIS A 25 -8.18 -0.48 9.19
C HIS A 25 -9.45 0.40 9.21
N PHE A 26 -10.46 0.08 8.41
CA PHE A 26 -11.73 0.83 8.29
C PHE A 26 -11.56 2.32 7.94
N MET A 27 -10.47 2.66 7.25
CA MET A 27 -10.20 4.04 6.85
C MET A 27 -10.69 4.30 5.42
N SER A 28 -11.30 5.46 5.20
CA SER A 28 -11.48 6.04 3.86
C SER A 28 -10.18 6.66 3.37
N GLN A 29 -10.06 6.92 2.06
CA GLN A 29 -8.90 7.64 1.50
C GLN A 29 -8.76 9.04 2.12
N GLN A 30 -9.88 9.71 2.45
CA GLN A 30 -9.89 11.02 3.10
C GLN A 30 -9.30 10.94 4.52
N GLN A 31 -9.70 9.95 5.32
CA GLN A 31 -9.17 9.77 6.68
C GLN A 31 -7.67 9.46 6.66
N LEU A 32 -7.21 8.62 5.73
CA LEU A 32 -5.77 8.35 5.57
C LEU A 32 -5.01 9.62 5.13
N ALA A 33 -5.60 10.41 4.23
CA ALA A 33 -5.02 11.66 3.76
C ALA A 33 -4.89 12.70 4.89
N GLU A 34 -5.93 12.86 5.71
CA GLU A 34 -5.93 13.72 6.90
C GLU A 34 -4.88 13.29 7.92
N LEU A 35 -4.79 11.98 8.19
CA LEU A 35 -3.78 11.41 9.09
C LEU A 35 -2.34 11.73 8.64
N LEU A 36 -2.10 11.70 7.33
CA LEU A 36 -0.79 11.93 6.74
C LEU A 36 -0.51 13.39 6.39
N GLY A 37 -1.50 14.28 6.51
CA GLY A 37 -1.37 15.69 6.12
C GLY A 37 -1.13 15.92 4.63
N ILE A 38 -1.69 15.06 3.76
CA ILE A 38 -1.55 15.15 2.30
C ILE A 38 -2.90 15.23 1.60
N PRO A 39 -2.97 15.67 0.33
CA PRO A 39 -4.22 15.65 -0.43
C PRO A 39 -4.75 14.22 -0.63
N GLN A 40 -6.08 14.03 -0.53
CA GLN A 40 -6.71 12.74 -0.82
C GLN A 40 -6.47 12.26 -2.25
N SER A 41 -6.30 13.18 -3.20
CA SER A 41 -5.92 12.85 -4.58
C SER A 41 -4.57 12.12 -4.66
N THR A 42 -3.62 12.43 -3.76
CA THR A 42 -2.34 11.72 -3.66
C THR A 42 -2.54 10.26 -3.25
N ILE A 43 -3.43 9.98 -2.28
CA ILE A 43 -3.80 8.60 -1.92
C ILE A 43 -4.43 7.89 -3.11
N SER A 44 -5.36 8.54 -3.81
CA SER A 44 -6.02 7.98 -4.99
C SER A 44 -5.03 7.66 -6.13
N GLU A 45 -4.07 8.54 -6.40
CA GLU A 45 -3.02 8.31 -7.41
C GLU A 45 -2.10 7.14 -7.05
N ILE A 46 -1.77 6.99 -5.76
CA ILE A 46 -0.98 5.86 -5.26
C ILE A 46 -1.77 4.55 -5.41
N GLU A 47 -3.00 4.50 -4.89
CA GLU A 47 -3.83 3.29 -4.93
C GLU A 47 -4.23 2.88 -6.36
N SER A 48 -4.34 3.83 -7.28
CA SER A 48 -4.58 3.57 -8.72
C SER A 48 -3.32 3.25 -9.51
N GLY A 49 -2.13 3.34 -8.90
CA GLY A 49 -0.85 3.04 -9.53
C GLY A 49 -0.40 4.05 -10.59
N LYS A 50 -1.00 5.25 -10.63
CA LYS A 50 -0.83 6.24 -11.71
C LYS A 50 0.58 6.83 -11.84
N SER A 51 1.39 6.86 -10.78
CA SER A 51 2.72 7.51 -10.84
C SER A 51 3.79 6.78 -10.06
N THR A 52 4.48 5.85 -10.73
CA THR A 52 5.37 4.89 -10.05
C THR A 52 6.64 4.57 -10.84
N ILE A 53 7.21 5.56 -11.54
CA ILE A 53 8.49 5.41 -12.25
C ILE A 53 9.59 4.91 -11.30
N TYR A 54 9.64 5.43 -10.06
CA TYR A 54 10.60 4.99 -9.06
C TYR A 54 10.35 3.54 -8.58
N LEU A 55 9.09 3.10 -8.43
CA LEU A 55 8.80 1.72 -8.06
C LEU A 55 9.25 0.74 -9.14
N ARG A 56 9.13 1.09 -10.43
CA ARG A 56 9.68 0.24 -11.51
C ARG A 56 11.18 0.07 -11.36
N ARG A 57 11.92 1.15 -11.07
CA ARG A 57 13.37 1.08 -10.84
C ARG A 57 13.70 0.20 -9.63
N LEU A 58 12.98 0.36 -8.52
CA LEU A 58 13.16 -0.48 -7.32
C LEU A 58 12.87 -1.95 -7.60
N LEU A 59 11.81 -2.27 -8.35
CA LEU A 59 11.49 -3.64 -8.75
C LEU A 59 12.54 -4.26 -9.70
N THR A 60 13.17 -3.45 -10.55
CA THR A 60 14.29 -3.90 -11.38
C THR A 60 15.53 -4.16 -10.54
N LEU A 61 15.85 -3.25 -9.62
CA LEU A 61 16.98 -3.42 -8.70
C LEU A 61 16.80 -4.67 -7.84
N ALA A 62 15.61 -4.85 -7.26
CA ALA A 62 15.29 -6.00 -6.43
C ALA A 62 15.49 -7.33 -7.19
N ARG A 63 15.03 -7.39 -8.45
CA ARG A 63 15.27 -8.55 -9.32
C ARG A 63 16.75 -8.77 -9.63
N ALA A 64 17.51 -7.70 -9.87
CA ALA A 64 18.92 -7.80 -10.20
C ALA A 64 19.79 -8.22 -9.00
N THR A 65 19.36 -7.89 -7.77
CA THR A 65 20.11 -8.17 -6.54
C THR A 65 19.59 -9.37 -5.75
N GLY A 66 18.47 -9.96 -6.15
CA GLY A 66 17.83 -11.07 -5.43
C GLY A 66 17.03 -10.65 -4.19
N ILE A 67 16.67 -9.38 -4.07
CA ILE A 67 15.80 -8.89 -3.00
C ILE A 67 14.35 -9.24 -3.32
N GLU A 68 13.62 -9.73 -2.31
CA GLU A 68 12.17 -9.88 -2.36
C GLU A 68 11.48 -8.71 -1.69
N LEU A 69 10.48 -8.12 -2.35
CA LEU A 69 9.64 -7.08 -1.79
C LEU A 69 8.29 -7.69 -1.39
N THR A 70 7.91 -7.51 -0.13
CA THR A 70 6.62 -7.96 0.40
C THR A 70 5.96 -6.82 1.17
N ALA A 71 4.64 -6.72 1.09
CA ALA A 71 3.82 -5.90 1.97
C ALA A 71 3.15 -6.81 3.00
N THR A 72 3.16 -6.40 4.26
CA THR A 72 2.51 -7.14 5.35
C THR A 72 1.74 -6.17 6.22
N TRP A 73 0.49 -6.52 6.56
CA TRP A 73 -0.37 -5.73 7.43
C TRP A 73 -1.27 -6.65 8.27
N GLU A 74 -1.89 -6.08 9.29
CA GLU A 74 -2.81 -6.78 10.19
C GLU A 74 -4.14 -6.07 10.16
N ASP A 75 -5.23 -6.84 10.27
CA ASP A 75 -6.57 -6.23 10.32
C ASP A 75 -6.68 -5.29 11.52
N GLY A 76 -7.27 -4.12 11.30
CA GLY A 76 -7.56 -3.17 12.36
C GLY A 76 -8.44 -3.83 13.41
N ASP A 77 -8.02 -3.69 14.68
CA ASP A 77 -8.77 -4.19 15.82
C ASP A 77 -10.23 -3.70 15.76
N ALA A 78 -11.16 -4.59 15.45
CA ALA A 78 -12.60 -4.33 15.48
C ALA A 78 -13.12 -4.13 16.93
N THR A 79 -12.25 -4.14 17.94
CA THR A 79 -12.58 -4.05 19.36
C THR A 79 -12.48 -2.62 19.94
N ARG A 80 -12.92 -1.61 19.20
CA ARG A 80 -13.32 -0.33 19.80
C ARG A 80 -14.75 0.00 19.41
N GLY A 81 -15.68 -0.73 20.04
CA GLY A 81 -17.04 -0.27 20.30
C GLY A 81 -17.07 0.76 21.42
#